data_AF-A0A3M2A3F8-F1
#
_entry.id   AF-A0A3M2A3F8-F1
#
_cell.length_a   1.000
_cell.length_b   1.000
_cell.length_c   1.000
_cell.angle_alpha   90.00
_cell.angle_beta   90.00
_cell.angle_gamma   90.00
#
_symmetry.space_group_name_H-M   'P 1'
#
loop_
_entity.id
_entity.type
_entity.pdbx_description
1 polymer ?
#
loop_
_entity_poly.entity_id
_entity_poly.type
_entity_poly.pdbx_seq_one_letter_code
_entity_poly.pdbx_strand_id
1 'polypeptide(L)'
;MMVLRPVRVDDLEAVVGLVGASGYGLTSLPKDPDLLADRVRDGAEAFGREIRKPGGESYLFVLEDLETGAIAGTSGIVAKVGGFEPFYTYRLETHELVSEVLGIRREIRCLHLVREHSGPCEIGSLYLSPAYRRHGNGRVLSLGRFLYMACQPHRFERVVIAEMRGVVDPAGR
;
A
#
# COMPACT_ATOMS: atom_id res chain seq x y z
N MET A 1 10.63 -23.05 5.61
CA MET A 1 9.59 -22.96 4.54
C MET A 1 8.91 -21.61 4.68
N MET A 2 8.72 -20.86 3.59
CA MET A 2 8.06 -19.54 3.64
C MET A 2 6.54 -19.66 3.45
N VAL A 3 5.76 -19.01 4.30
CA VAL A 3 4.29 -18.96 4.23
C VAL A 3 3.79 -17.53 4.24
N LEU A 4 2.95 -17.18 3.27
CA LEU A 4 2.17 -15.95 3.31
C LEU A 4 0.88 -16.20 4.09
N ARG A 5 0.62 -15.39 5.12
CA ARG A 5 -0.60 -15.48 5.92
C ARG A 5 -1.10 -14.11 6.35
N PRO A 6 -2.36 -14.00 6.80
CA PRO A 6 -2.82 -12.85 7.56
C PRO A 6 -1.90 -12.53 8.73
N VAL A 7 -1.71 -11.24 9.00
CA VAL A 7 -1.06 -10.77 10.23
C VAL A 7 -1.91 -11.19 11.44
N ARG A 8 -1.25 -11.42 12.57
CA ARG A 8 -1.84 -11.65 13.88
C ARG A 8 -1.43 -10.51 14.80
N VAL A 9 -2.21 -10.25 15.85
CA VAL A 9 -1.87 -9.24 16.86
C VAL A 9 -0.51 -9.51 17.49
N ASP A 10 -0.18 -10.79 17.71
CA ASP A 10 1.10 -11.22 18.28
C ASP A 10 2.31 -10.98 17.33
N ASP A 11 2.08 -10.69 16.05
CA ASP A 11 3.16 -10.32 15.12
C ASP A 11 3.63 -8.87 15.30
N LEU A 12 2.95 -8.06 16.12
CA LEU A 12 3.17 -6.62 16.23
C LEU A 12 4.65 -6.27 16.46
N GLU A 13 5.32 -6.93 17.40
CA GLU A 13 6.73 -6.68 17.71
C GLU A 13 7.63 -6.94 16.49
N ALA A 14 7.40 -8.04 15.77
CA ALA A 14 8.15 -8.37 14.57
C ALA A 14 7.89 -7.37 13.44
N VAL A 15 6.64 -6.91 13.29
CA VAL A 15 6.26 -5.88 12.31
C VAL A 15 6.91 -4.54 12.65
N VAL A 16 6.94 -4.13 13.92
CA VAL A 16 7.67 -2.94 14.40
C VAL A 16 9.14 -3.02 14.02
N GLY A 17 9.79 -4.18 14.24
CA GLY A 17 11.18 -4.41 13.85
C GLY A 17 11.43 -4.23 12.35
N LEU A 18 10.54 -4.78 11.50
CA LEU A 18 10.63 -4.65 10.05
C LEU A 18 10.43 -3.21 9.57
N VAL A 19 9.45 -2.50 10.14
CA VAL A 19 9.14 -1.10 9.80
C VAL A 19 10.26 -0.17 10.27
N GLY A 20 10.86 -0.42 11.44
CA GLY A 20 12.04 0.28 11.92
C GLY A 20 13.24 0.15 10.98
N ALA A 21 13.45 -1.05 10.44
CA ALA A 21 14.48 -1.34 9.42
C ALA A 21 14.10 -0.86 8.01
N SER A 22 12.89 -0.33 7.81
CA SER A 22 12.49 0.24 6.54
C SER A 22 13.03 1.67 6.39
N GLY A 23 13.51 1.98 5.18
CA GLY A 23 13.95 3.33 4.82
C GLY A 23 12.80 4.33 4.81
N TYR A 24 13.08 5.55 4.35
CA TYR A 24 12.05 6.58 4.23
C TYR A 24 11.01 6.25 3.14
N GLY A 25 9.82 6.84 3.27
CA GLY A 25 8.78 6.81 2.24
C GLY A 25 7.80 5.64 2.29
N LEU A 26 7.86 4.74 3.27
CA LEU A 26 6.80 3.73 3.48
C LEU A 26 5.73 4.28 4.42
N THR A 27 4.87 5.17 3.92
CA THR A 27 3.83 5.83 4.73
C THR A 27 2.65 4.90 5.08
N SER A 28 2.42 3.86 4.28
CA SER A 28 1.38 2.85 4.53
C SER A 28 1.69 1.89 5.70
N LEU A 29 2.88 1.98 6.29
CA LEU A 29 3.23 1.37 7.58
C LEU A 29 3.92 2.44 8.45
N PRO A 30 3.17 3.15 9.30
CA PRO A 30 3.72 4.22 10.11
C PRO A 30 4.77 3.68 11.09
N LYS A 31 5.81 4.48 11.36
CA LYS A 31 6.83 4.18 12.38
C LYS A 31 6.34 4.47 13.81
N ASP A 32 5.21 5.16 13.92
CA ASP A 32 4.53 5.39 15.19
C ASP A 32 3.97 4.06 15.74
N PRO A 33 4.37 3.63 16.95
CA PRO A 33 3.96 2.34 17.49
C PRO A 33 2.45 2.18 17.67
N ASP A 34 1.75 3.24 18.07
CA ASP A 34 0.31 3.19 18.35
C ASP A 34 -0.47 3.05 17.03
N LEU A 35 -0.12 3.86 16.04
CA LEU A 35 -0.71 3.76 14.70
C LEU A 35 -0.40 2.41 14.04
N LEU A 36 0.79 1.85 14.27
CA LEU A 36 1.16 0.55 13.73
C LEU A 36 0.41 -0.59 14.43
N ALA A 37 0.19 -0.48 15.75
CA ALA A 37 -0.62 -1.43 16.51
C ALA A 37 -2.08 -1.45 16.03
N ASP A 38 -2.68 -0.28 15.80
CA ASP A 38 -4.01 -0.18 15.20
C ASP A 38 -4.04 -0.78 13.79
N ARG A 39 -3.02 -0.49 12.97
CA ARG A 39 -2.92 -1.05 11.61
C ARG A 39 -2.83 -2.58 11.59
N VAL A 40 -2.08 -3.17 12.52
CA VAL A 40 -1.97 -4.62 12.69
C VAL A 40 -3.30 -5.22 13.14
N ARG A 41 -3.98 -4.58 14.11
CA ARG A 41 -5.28 -5.02 14.62
C ARG A 41 -6.35 -5.00 13.52
N ASP A 42 -6.52 -3.87 12.85
CA ASP A 42 -7.46 -3.71 11.73
C ASP A 42 -7.15 -4.71 10.60
N GLY A 43 -5.85 -4.83 10.28
CA GLY A 43 -5.31 -5.77 9.32
C GLY A 43 -5.69 -7.23 9.62
N ALA A 44 -5.61 -7.65 10.88
CA ALA A 44 -5.94 -8.99 11.32
C ALA A 44 -7.47 -9.23 11.32
N GLU A 45 -8.24 -8.27 11.82
CA GLU A 45 -9.70 -8.39 11.96
C GLU A 45 -10.41 -8.44 10.60
N ALA A 46 -9.93 -7.70 9.59
CA ALA A 46 -10.59 -7.59 8.29
C ALA A 46 -10.81 -8.95 7.60
N PHE A 47 -9.91 -9.92 7.82
CA PHE A 47 -10.04 -11.26 7.25
C PHE A 47 -11.24 -12.05 7.77
N GLY A 48 -11.68 -11.78 9.00
CA GLY A 48 -12.81 -12.46 9.65
C GLY A 48 -14.16 -11.77 9.47
N ARG A 49 -14.17 -10.52 8.97
CA ARG A 49 -15.41 -9.74 8.81
C ARG A 49 -16.25 -10.28 7.64
N GLU A 50 -17.57 -10.35 7.82
CA GLU A 50 -18.51 -10.58 6.73
C GLU A 50 -18.69 -9.28 5.95
N ILE A 51 -18.27 -9.27 4.68
CA ILE A 51 -18.24 -8.08 3.83
C ILE A 51 -19.06 -8.36 2.58
N ARG A 52 -20.02 -7.48 2.28
CA ARG A 52 -20.86 -7.60 1.07
C ARG A 52 -20.39 -6.72 -0.08
N LYS A 53 -19.69 -5.64 0.23
CA LYS A 53 -19.11 -4.68 -0.71
C LYS A 53 -17.92 -3.97 -0.06
N PRO A 54 -16.96 -3.43 -0.84
CA PRO A 54 -15.79 -2.73 -0.31
C PRO A 54 -16.21 -1.52 0.53
N GLY A 55 -15.72 -1.43 1.76
CA GLY A 55 -15.97 -0.35 2.71
C GLY A 55 -14.73 0.44 3.12
N GLY A 56 -13.55 0.03 2.67
CA GLY A 56 -12.25 0.61 3.06
C GLY A 56 -11.48 -0.25 4.06
N GLU A 57 -11.82 -1.54 4.14
CA GLU A 57 -11.16 -2.49 5.01
C GLU A 57 -9.68 -2.65 4.63
N SER A 58 -8.83 -2.71 5.65
CA SER A 58 -7.39 -2.92 5.51
C SER A 58 -7.06 -4.37 5.79
N TYR A 59 -6.37 -5.01 4.86
CA TYR A 59 -5.84 -6.37 5.00
C TYR A 59 -4.32 -6.28 5.07
N LEU A 60 -3.73 -6.90 6.09
CA LEU A 60 -2.28 -6.97 6.23
C LEU A 60 -1.81 -8.42 6.27
N PHE A 61 -0.84 -8.73 5.43
CA PHE A 61 -0.21 -10.03 5.32
C PHE A 61 1.22 -9.96 5.85
N VAL A 62 1.70 -11.09 6.36
CA VAL A 62 3.08 -11.32 6.73
C VAL A 62 3.64 -12.53 5.96
N LEU A 63 4.92 -12.46 5.63
CA LEU A 63 5.68 -13.62 5.15
C LEU A 63 6.44 -14.22 6.34
N GLU A 64 6.05 -15.41 6.78
CA GLU A 64 6.67 -16.11 7.90
C GLU A 64 7.62 -17.20 7.40
N ASP A 65 8.79 -17.32 8.01
CA ASP A 65 9.65 -18.50 7.87
C ASP A 65 9.33 -19.51 8.96
N LEU A 66 8.69 -20.61 8.60
CA LEU A 66 8.28 -21.64 9.56
C LEU A 66 9.44 -22.40 10.22
N GLU A 67 10.66 -22.31 9.68
CA GLU A 67 11.82 -22.95 10.30
C GLU A 67 12.31 -22.17 11.52
N THR A 68 12.14 -20.85 11.51
CA THR A 68 12.66 -19.95 12.55
C THR A 68 11.57 -19.21 13.32
N GLY A 69 10.33 -19.21 12.82
CA GLY A 69 9.23 -18.36 13.30
C GLY A 69 9.38 -16.88 12.94
N ALA A 70 10.39 -16.52 12.14
CA ALA A 70 10.68 -15.11 11.84
C ALA A 70 9.69 -14.53 10.82
N ILE A 71 9.23 -13.30 11.09
CA ILE A 71 8.50 -12.51 10.10
C ILE A 71 9.51 -11.82 9.17
N ALA A 72 9.51 -12.23 7.91
CA ALA A 72 10.46 -11.79 6.89
C ALA A 72 10.03 -10.51 6.17
N GLY A 73 8.73 -10.23 6.11
CA GLY A 73 8.18 -9.11 5.37
C GLY A 73 6.68 -8.95 5.53
N THR A 74 6.16 -7.85 5.00
CA THR A 74 4.75 -7.44 5.06
C THR A 74 4.24 -7.06 3.68
N SER A 75 2.93 -7.19 3.46
CA SER A 75 2.23 -6.59 2.33
C SER A 75 0.77 -6.33 2.68
N GLY A 76 0.18 -5.29 2.11
CA GLY A 76 -1.18 -4.87 2.47
C GLY A 76 -2.06 -4.56 1.28
N ILE A 77 -3.37 -4.54 1.56
CA ILE A 77 -4.44 -4.14 0.64
C ILE A 77 -5.40 -3.24 1.41
N VAL A 78 -5.77 -2.09 0.83
CA VAL A 78 -6.92 -1.29 1.25
C VAL A 78 -8.02 -1.51 0.23
N ALA A 79 -9.16 -2.07 0.66
CA ALA A 79 -10.21 -2.50 -0.26
C ALA A 79 -10.79 -1.38 -1.14
N LYS A 80 -10.80 -0.16 -0.60
CA LYS A 80 -11.31 1.05 -1.22
C LYS A 80 -10.66 2.25 -0.54
N VAL A 81 -9.90 3.06 -1.26
CA VAL A 81 -9.34 4.30 -0.72
C VAL A 81 -10.37 5.43 -0.76
N GLY A 82 -10.17 6.42 0.11
CA GLY A 82 -11.18 7.43 0.39
C GLY A 82 -12.22 6.94 1.39
N GLY A 83 -13.23 7.76 1.66
CA GLY A 83 -14.26 7.51 2.65
C GLY A 83 -14.64 8.81 3.33
N PHE A 84 -14.70 8.83 4.67
CA PHE A 84 -14.84 10.07 5.41
C PHE A 84 -13.66 11.01 5.12
N GLU A 85 -12.44 10.47 5.18
CA GLU A 85 -11.23 11.15 4.72
C GLU A 85 -11.00 10.86 3.23
N PRO A 86 -10.77 11.88 2.39
CA PRO A 86 -10.51 11.65 0.97
C PRO A 86 -9.09 11.16 0.72
N PHE A 87 -8.94 10.41 -0.36
CA PHE A 87 -7.67 10.07 -0.98
C PHE A 87 -7.22 11.21 -1.91
N TYR A 88 -6.01 11.72 -1.71
CA TYR A 88 -5.47 12.86 -2.44
C TYR A 88 -4.45 12.44 -3.48
N THR A 89 -4.58 12.95 -4.71
CA THR A 89 -3.59 12.76 -5.77
C THR A 89 -3.38 14.03 -6.58
N TYR A 90 -2.29 14.11 -7.33
CA TYR A 90 -2.13 15.13 -8.36
C TYR A 90 -2.35 14.52 -9.74
N ARG A 91 -3.25 15.13 -10.51
CA ARG A 91 -3.43 14.82 -11.93
C ARG A 91 -2.55 15.72 -12.77
N LEU A 92 -1.69 15.13 -13.59
CA LEU A 92 -0.90 15.85 -14.57
C LEU A 92 -1.77 16.13 -15.80
N GLU A 93 -1.99 17.40 -16.10
CA GLU A 93 -2.72 17.84 -17.29
C GLU A 93 -1.83 18.71 -18.17
N THR A 94 -1.95 18.56 -19.49
CA THR A 94 -1.28 19.42 -20.46
C THR A 94 -2.29 20.42 -21.02
N HIS A 95 -2.00 21.70 -20.84
CA HIS A 95 -2.78 22.82 -21.34
C HIS A 95 -2.05 23.47 -22.49
N GLU A 96 -2.76 23.76 -23.56
CA GLU A 96 -2.21 24.52 -24.68
C GLU A 96 -2.59 26.00 -24.52
N LEU A 97 -1.57 26.86 -24.42
CA LEU A 97 -1.74 28.30 -24.43
C LEU A 97 -1.35 28.85 -25.80
N VAL A 98 -2.30 29.52 -26.44
CA VAL A 98 -2.11 30.20 -27.73
C VAL A 98 -2.26 31.70 -27.54
N SER A 99 -1.27 32.46 -28.00
CA SER A 99 -1.33 33.91 -28.15
C SER A 99 -1.23 34.25 -29.63
N GLU A 100 -2.36 34.58 -30.23
CA GLU A 100 -2.44 34.94 -31.65
C GLU A 100 -1.67 36.23 -31.94
N VAL A 101 -1.79 37.23 -31.06
CA VAL A 101 -1.11 38.53 -31.17
C VAL A 101 0.42 38.38 -31.17
N LEU A 102 0.94 37.44 -30.38
CA LEU A 102 2.39 37.18 -30.30
C LEU A 102 2.84 36.06 -31.25
N GLY A 103 1.93 35.37 -31.93
CA GLY A 103 2.24 34.18 -32.73
C GLY A 103 2.84 33.03 -31.92
N ILE A 104 2.53 32.93 -30.63
CA ILE A 104 3.11 31.93 -29.72
C ILE A 104 2.10 30.83 -29.42
N ARG A 105 2.54 29.58 -29.49
CA ARG A 105 1.83 28.40 -29.01
C ARG A 105 2.74 27.67 -28.03
N ARG A 106 2.26 27.36 -26.83
CA ARG A 106 3.01 26.62 -25.81
C ARG A 106 2.14 25.58 -25.13
N GLU A 107 2.71 24.40 -24.93
CA GLU A 107 2.16 23.39 -24.03
C GLU A 107 2.72 23.59 -22.63
N ILE A 108 1.84 23.63 -21.64
CA ILE A 108 2.18 23.77 -20.23
C ILE A 108 1.60 22.59 -19.48
N ARG A 109 2.43 21.92 -18.68
CA ARG A 109 1.98 20.85 -17.79
C ARG A 109 1.68 21.40 -16.41
N CYS A 110 0.49 21.13 -15.92
CA CYS A 110 0.00 21.56 -14.61
C CYS A 110 -0.37 20.34 -13.75
N LEU A 111 -0.12 20.45 -12.44
CA LEU A 111 -0.58 19.48 -11.46
C LEU A 111 -1.87 19.99 -10.80
N HIS A 112 -2.94 19.22 -10.91
CA HIS A 112 -4.23 19.53 -10.31
C HIS A 112 -4.49 18.61 -9.12
N LEU A 113 -4.74 19.19 -7.94
CA LEU A 113 -5.08 18.42 -6.75
C LEU A 113 -6.47 17.79 -6.92
N VAL A 114 -6.52 16.47 -6.84
CA VAL A 114 -7.74 15.66 -6.89
C VAL A 114 -8.00 15.12 -5.49
N ARG A 115 -9.27 15.15 -5.07
CA ARG A 115 -9.76 14.55 -3.83
C ARG A 115 -10.81 13.52 -4.18
N GLU A 116 -10.59 12.29 -3.74
CA GLU A 116 -11.45 11.15 -4.07
C GLU A 116 -11.99 10.51 -2.79
N HIS A 117 -13.31 10.48 -2.63
CA HIS A 117 -13.98 9.86 -1.48
C HIS A 117 -14.47 8.44 -1.78
N SER A 118 -14.47 8.03 -3.04
CA SER A 118 -14.88 6.71 -3.50
C SER A 118 -13.85 6.16 -4.49
N GLY A 119 -12.62 5.99 -4.01
CA GLY A 119 -11.48 5.61 -4.81
C GLY A 119 -11.40 4.12 -5.14
N PRO A 120 -10.33 3.73 -5.85
CA PRO A 120 -10.03 2.34 -6.18
C PRO A 120 -9.53 1.53 -4.97
N CYS A 121 -9.28 0.24 -5.18
CA CYS A 121 -8.52 -0.59 -4.26
C CYS A 121 -7.04 -0.19 -4.36
N GLU A 122 -6.33 -0.18 -3.24
CA GLU A 122 -4.90 0.14 -3.20
C GLU A 122 -4.12 -1.04 -2.61
N ILE A 123 -3.00 -1.38 -3.24
CA ILE A 123 -2.02 -2.30 -2.66
C ILE A 123 -0.80 -1.54 -2.17
N GLY A 124 -0.38 -1.84 -0.95
CA GLY A 124 0.67 -1.10 -0.26
C GLY A 124 1.40 -1.96 0.75
N SER A 125 2.03 -1.30 1.73
CA SER A 125 2.71 -1.91 2.88
C SER A 125 3.73 -3.00 2.50
N LEU A 126 4.26 -2.97 1.26
CA LEU A 126 5.12 -4.01 0.72
C LEU A 126 6.56 -3.78 1.20
N TYR A 127 7.01 -4.60 2.13
CA TYR A 127 8.39 -4.61 2.59
C TYR A 127 8.90 -6.02 2.77
N LEU A 128 10.13 -6.27 2.32
CA LEU A 128 10.83 -7.54 2.53
C LEU A 128 12.23 -7.24 3.06
N SER A 129 12.54 -7.83 4.22
CA SER A 129 13.84 -7.73 4.84
C SER A 129 14.94 -8.15 3.85
N PRO A 130 16.06 -7.41 3.74
CA PRO A 130 17.14 -7.73 2.80
C PRO A 130 17.62 -9.17 2.88
N ALA A 131 17.69 -9.74 4.08
CA ALA A 131 18.10 -11.12 4.29
C ALA A 131 17.20 -12.11 3.53
N TYR A 132 15.91 -11.82 3.40
CA TYR A 132 14.93 -12.70 2.76
C TYR A 132 14.67 -12.39 1.28
N ARG A 133 15.43 -11.48 0.64
CA ARG A 133 15.32 -11.14 -0.79
C ARG A 133 15.98 -12.19 -1.69
N ARG A 134 15.47 -13.41 -1.59
CA ARG A 134 15.96 -14.60 -2.29
C ARG A 134 14.78 -15.49 -2.67
N HIS A 135 15.03 -16.46 -3.56
CA HIS A 135 14.12 -17.56 -3.86
C HIS A 135 12.66 -17.17 -4.19
N GLY A 136 12.44 -15.98 -4.78
CA GLY A 136 11.10 -15.53 -5.17
C GLY A 136 10.20 -15.03 -4.04
N ASN A 137 10.73 -14.88 -2.82
CA ASN A 137 9.95 -14.42 -1.65
C ASN A 137 9.21 -13.10 -1.89
N GLY A 138 9.85 -12.14 -2.57
CA GLY A 138 9.20 -10.88 -2.93
C GLY A 138 8.02 -11.04 -3.88
N ARG A 139 8.08 -12.03 -4.78
CA ARG A 139 6.99 -12.34 -5.71
C ARG A 139 5.83 -12.99 -4.96
N VAL A 140 6.09 -13.92 -4.04
CA VAL A 140 5.05 -14.52 -3.19
C VAL A 140 4.37 -13.43 -2.36
N LEU A 141 5.14 -12.60 -1.68
CA LEU A 141 4.65 -11.53 -0.81
C LEU A 141 3.82 -10.49 -1.57
N SER A 142 4.25 -10.12 -2.78
CA SER A 142 3.53 -9.16 -3.62
C SER A 142 2.29 -9.78 -4.29
N LEU A 143 2.45 -10.91 -4.99
CA LEU A 143 1.40 -11.50 -5.81
C LEU A 143 0.33 -12.25 -5.01
N GLY A 144 0.65 -12.72 -3.81
CA GLY A 144 -0.32 -13.38 -2.95
C GLY A 144 -1.51 -12.48 -2.58
N ARG A 145 -1.33 -11.16 -2.57
CA ARG A 145 -2.42 -10.18 -2.45
C ARG A 145 -3.46 -10.34 -3.56
N PHE A 146 -3.01 -10.52 -4.81
CA PHE A 146 -3.90 -10.72 -5.95
C PHE A 146 -4.59 -12.08 -5.91
N LEU A 147 -3.92 -13.12 -5.40
CA LEU A 147 -4.57 -14.41 -5.16
C LEU A 147 -5.71 -14.27 -4.13
N TYR A 148 -5.48 -13.55 -3.04
CA TYR A 148 -6.54 -13.27 -2.06
C TYR A 148 -7.69 -12.47 -2.66
N MET A 149 -7.40 -11.41 -3.43
CA MET A 149 -8.41 -10.64 -4.16
C MET A 149 -9.21 -11.52 -5.13
N ALA A 150 -8.55 -12.41 -5.87
CA ALA A 150 -9.21 -13.32 -6.80
C ALA A 150 -10.12 -14.35 -6.10
N CYS A 151 -9.76 -14.80 -4.90
CA CYS A 151 -10.59 -15.70 -4.10
C CYS A 151 -11.79 -14.99 -3.46
N GLN A 152 -11.75 -13.67 -3.29
CA GLN A 152 -12.79 -12.88 -2.61
C GLN A 152 -13.08 -11.55 -3.32
N PRO A 153 -13.45 -11.56 -4.62
CA PRO A 153 -13.48 -10.35 -5.44
C PRO A 153 -14.50 -9.31 -4.97
N HIS A 154 -15.58 -9.74 -4.31
CA HIS A 154 -16.63 -8.87 -3.77
C HIS A 154 -16.15 -7.94 -2.63
N ARG A 155 -14.99 -8.24 -2.05
CA ARG A 155 -14.38 -7.43 -0.97
C ARG A 155 -13.59 -6.24 -1.49
N PHE A 156 -13.30 -6.16 -2.79
CA PHE A 156 -12.39 -5.18 -3.36
C PHE A 156 -13.03 -4.39 -4.51
N GLU A 157 -12.61 -3.13 -4.67
CA GLU A 157 -12.89 -2.39 -5.89
C GLU A 157 -12.21 -3.03 -7.11
N ARG A 158 -12.82 -2.85 -8.28
CA ARG A 158 -12.35 -3.49 -9.53
C ARG A 158 -11.03 -2.94 -10.03
N VAL A 159 -10.79 -1.65 -9.81
CA VAL A 159 -9.54 -0.99 -10.18
C VAL A 159 -8.59 -1.10 -8.99
N VAL A 160 -7.39 -1.61 -9.25
CA VAL A 160 -6.33 -1.74 -8.24
C VAL A 160 -5.19 -0.81 -8.61
N ILE A 161 -4.77 0.03 -7.68
CA ILE A 161 -3.63 0.93 -7.82
C ILE A 161 -2.54 0.59 -6.82
N ALA A 162 -1.33 1.06 -7.09
CA ALA A 162 -0.23 1.04 -6.14
C ALA A 162 0.48 2.39 -6.19
N GLU A 163 0.67 3.03 -5.05
CA GLU A 163 1.45 4.25 -4.95
C GLU A 163 2.94 3.91 -4.83
N MET A 164 3.68 4.19 -5.90
CA MET A 164 5.12 3.98 -5.90
C MET A 164 5.81 5.12 -5.15
N ARG A 165 6.77 4.76 -4.31
CA ARG A 165 7.56 5.72 -3.55
C ARG A 165 8.24 6.70 -4.50
N GLY A 166 8.12 7.99 -4.16
CA GLY A 166 8.89 9.04 -4.80
C GLY A 166 10.40 8.83 -4.62
N VAL A 167 11.17 9.53 -5.43
CA VAL A 167 12.63 9.57 -5.28
C VAL A 167 12.96 10.42 -4.06
N VAL A 168 13.78 9.87 -3.16
CA VAL A 168 14.32 10.59 -2.00
C VAL A 168 15.83 10.40 -2.02
N ASP A 169 16.58 11.50 -2.00
CA ASP A 169 18.03 11.48 -1.96
C ASP A 169 18.56 11.05 -0.58
N PRO A 170 19.85 10.71 -0.43
CA PRO A 170 20.43 10.32 0.87
C PRO A 170 20.33 11.39 1.97
N ALA A 171 20.08 12.65 1.62
CA ALA A 171 19.86 13.74 2.56
C ALA A 171 18.37 13.98 2.86
N GLY A 172 17.48 13.13 2.35
CA GLY A 172 16.04 13.21 2.61
C GLY A 172 15.27 14.21 1.75
N ARG A 173 15.83 14.64 0.60
CA ARG A 173 15.17 15.57 -0.33
C ARG A 173 14.61 14.87 -1.56
#